data_AF-T0NH59-F1
#
_entry.id   AF-T0NH59-F1
#
_cell.length_a   1.000
_cell.length_b   1.000
_cell.length_c   1.000
_cell.angle_alpha   90.00
_cell.angle_beta   90.00
_cell.angle_gamma   90.00
#
_symmetry.space_group_name_H-M   'P 1'
#
loop_
_entity.id
_entity.type
_entity.pdbx_description
1 polymer ?
#
loop_
_entity_poly.entity_id
_entity_poly.type
_entity_poly.pdbx_seq_one_letter_code
_entity_poly.pdbx_strand_id
1 'polypeptide(L)'
;MSLFSKEPRKVVKGPVETKKVVKDGGKKLKKQKSRFKGPTMENVETVVEVKTVGDIPPALEARKLIGENDLIGAAKLTFQAAKKDYSRYFGARLSDSEGSRHFFINELSSMNIKVPENGYVDSFTIMEAFDDVVTTEDDSKNRAQALRKLLTFYLNFYEPARFAQEVSFDGDDLMNRFSEIYNYMDIMKLYFSDSDVRV
;
A
#
# COMPACT_ATOMS: atom_id res chain seq x y z
N MET A 1 -12.29 28.33 48.82
CA MET A 1 -13.33 27.37 48.43
C MET A 1 -12.65 26.14 47.84
N SER A 2 -12.87 24.99 48.47
CA SER A 2 -12.47 23.62 48.07
C SER A 2 -13.19 23.24 46.75
N LEU A 3 -12.68 22.41 45.84
CA LEU A 3 -12.36 20.98 46.01
C LEU A 3 -11.44 20.48 44.87
N PHE A 4 -10.44 19.70 45.28
CA PHE A 4 -9.73 18.69 44.49
C PHE A 4 -10.70 17.63 43.93
N SER A 5 -10.32 16.91 42.86
CA SER A 5 -9.93 15.48 42.97
C SER A 5 -10.00 14.68 41.65
N LYS A 6 -8.81 14.17 41.25
CA LYS A 6 -8.44 12.80 40.81
C LYS A 6 -9.17 12.11 39.65
N GLU A 7 -8.37 11.69 38.66
CA GLU A 7 -8.63 10.55 37.77
C GLU A 7 -8.80 9.23 38.55
N PRO A 8 -9.44 8.19 37.95
CA PRO A 8 -8.63 7.14 37.30
C PRO A 8 -9.24 6.54 36.01
N ARG A 9 -8.37 6.03 35.13
CA ARG A 9 -8.70 5.03 34.10
C ARG A 9 -9.06 3.68 34.74
N LYS A 10 -9.95 2.88 34.12
CA LYS A 10 -9.80 1.44 33.77
C LYS A 10 -11.15 0.85 33.28
N VAL A 11 -11.32 0.50 31.98
CA VAL A 11 -11.16 -0.78 31.24
C VAL A 11 -12.39 -1.75 31.25
N VAL A 12 -12.75 -2.25 30.04
CA VAL A 12 -13.03 -3.67 29.65
C VAL A 12 -14.46 -4.02 29.13
N LYS A 13 -14.45 -4.70 27.96
CA LYS A 13 -15.35 -5.73 27.35
C LYS A 13 -16.57 -5.29 26.52
N GLY A 14 -16.59 -5.76 25.26
CA GLY A 14 -17.79 -5.95 24.41
C GLY A 14 -18.67 -7.10 24.91
N PRO A 15 -19.50 -7.79 24.10
CA PRO A 15 -19.75 -7.72 22.66
C PRO A 15 -21.24 -7.40 22.33
N VAL A 16 -21.69 -7.75 21.10
CA VAL A 16 -23.07 -8.11 20.69
C VAL A 16 -23.75 -7.16 19.67
N GLU A 17 -23.63 -7.61 18.42
CA GLU A 17 -24.69 -7.87 17.43
C GLU A 17 -25.83 -6.87 17.12
N THR A 18 -25.93 -6.63 15.81
CA THR A 18 -27.13 -6.50 14.97
C THR A 18 -28.23 -5.52 15.41
N LYS A 19 -28.35 -4.42 14.67
CA LYS A 19 -29.62 -3.71 14.52
C LYS A 19 -30.21 -3.98 13.14
N LYS A 20 -31.17 -4.89 13.10
CA LYS A 20 -32.18 -4.98 12.02
C LYS A 20 -32.95 -3.66 11.98
N VAL A 21 -32.83 -2.90 10.90
CA VAL A 21 -33.76 -1.81 10.61
C VAL A 21 -35.02 -2.42 10.01
N VAL A 22 -36.01 -2.67 10.85
CA VAL A 22 -37.38 -2.96 10.40
C VAL A 22 -38.07 -1.62 10.19
N LYS A 23 -38.24 -1.21 8.92
CA LYS A 23 -39.22 -0.18 8.55
C LYS A 23 -40.55 -0.87 8.30
N ASP A 24 -41.42 -0.80 9.29
CA ASP A 24 -42.82 -1.21 9.22
C ASP A 24 -43.67 0.04 8.94
N GLY A 25 -44.49 0.03 7.89
CA GLY A 25 -45.32 1.19 7.55
C GLY A 25 -46.02 1.09 6.20
N GLY A 26 -47.02 0.22 6.09
CA GLY A 26 -47.86 0.16 4.88
C GLY A 26 -48.95 -0.92 4.88
N LYS A 27 -49.87 -0.88 5.85
CA LYS A 27 -51.18 -1.57 5.82
C LYS A 27 -52.06 -0.90 4.73
N LYS A 28 -52.84 -1.53 3.83
CA LYS A 28 -53.51 -2.85 3.70
C LYS A 28 -53.91 -3.03 2.22
N LEU A 29 -53.94 -4.27 1.69
CA LEU A 29 -55.08 -4.79 0.89
C LEU A 29 -55.03 -6.32 0.67
N LYS A 30 -56.06 -6.96 1.21
CA LYS A 30 -56.72 -8.27 1.03
C LYS A 30 -56.02 -9.47 0.33
N LYS A 31 -55.85 -10.52 1.16
CA LYS A 31 -56.01 -11.98 0.94
C LYS A 31 -56.18 -12.51 -0.50
N GLN A 32 -55.24 -13.37 -0.91
CA GLN A 32 -55.56 -14.65 -1.56
C GLN A 32 -54.55 -15.74 -1.15
N LYS A 33 -55.07 -16.97 -1.05
CA LYS A 33 -54.44 -18.15 -0.44
C LYS A 33 -53.41 -18.79 -1.36
N SER A 34 -52.24 -19.14 -0.84
CA SER A 34 -51.55 -20.39 -1.19
C SER A 34 -50.54 -20.74 -0.11
N ARG A 35 -50.84 -21.78 0.68
CA ARG A 35 -49.87 -22.48 1.53
C ARG A 35 -48.92 -23.26 0.61
N PHE A 36 -47.78 -22.67 0.29
CA PHE A 36 -46.58 -23.38 -0.10
C PHE A 36 -45.40 -22.62 0.52
N LYS A 37 -45.06 -22.99 1.77
CA LYS A 37 -43.77 -22.63 2.38
C LYS A 37 -42.76 -23.59 1.76
N GLY A 38 -42.24 -23.24 0.58
CA GLY A 38 -40.94 -23.75 0.16
C GLY A 38 -39.87 -23.22 1.11
N PRO A 39 -38.74 -23.92 1.28
CA PRO A 39 -37.61 -23.36 2.02
C PRO A 39 -37.25 -22.03 1.37
N THR A 40 -37.32 -20.94 2.13
CA THR A 40 -36.68 -19.68 1.76
C THR A 40 -35.21 -20.00 1.58
N MET A 41 -34.77 -20.19 0.33
CA MET A 41 -33.35 -20.10 0.02
C MET A 41 -32.95 -18.70 0.49
N GLU A 42 -32.20 -18.64 1.58
CA GLU A 42 -31.46 -17.44 1.92
C GLU A 42 -30.67 -17.10 0.67
N ASN A 43 -30.96 -15.94 0.06
CA ASN A 43 -30.15 -15.42 -1.02
C ASN A 43 -28.76 -15.21 -0.41
N VAL A 44 -27.87 -16.17 -0.60
CA VAL A 44 -26.46 -16.05 -0.27
C VAL A 44 -25.89 -15.09 -1.31
N GLU A 45 -25.96 -13.79 -1.02
CA GLU A 45 -25.25 -12.77 -1.78
C GLU A 45 -23.76 -12.96 -1.52
N THR A 46 -23.06 -13.49 -2.52
CA THR A 46 -21.60 -13.59 -2.48
C THR A 46 -21.04 -12.18 -2.69
N VAL A 47 -20.62 -11.53 -1.61
CA VAL A 47 -19.89 -10.26 -1.70
C VAL A 47 -18.44 -10.58 -2.05
N VAL A 48 -18.05 -10.31 -3.29
CA VAL A 48 -16.64 -10.41 -3.71
C VAL A 48 -15.97 -9.08 -3.38
N GLU A 49 -15.15 -9.06 -2.32
CA GLU A 49 -14.32 -7.90 -1.99
C GLU A 49 -13.00 -7.97 -2.78
N VAL A 50 -12.77 -7.00 -3.68
CA VAL A 50 -11.53 -6.91 -4.44
C VAL A 50 -10.54 -6.04 -3.66
N LYS A 51 -9.45 -6.64 -3.18
CA LYS A 51 -8.35 -5.91 -2.53
C LYS A 51 -7.44 -5.28 -3.57
N THR A 52 -7.07 -4.03 -3.35
CA THR A 52 -6.24 -3.23 -4.26
C THR A 52 -5.02 -2.66 -3.56
N VAL A 53 -4.09 -2.08 -4.32
CA VAL A 53 -2.96 -1.31 -3.75
C VAL A 53 -3.47 -0.14 -2.91
N GLY A 54 -4.68 0.36 -3.18
CA GLY A 54 -5.28 1.40 -2.35
C GLY A 54 -5.59 0.95 -0.92
N ASP A 55 -5.68 -0.35 -0.67
CA ASP A 55 -6.11 -0.93 0.60
C ASP A 55 -4.95 -1.39 1.49
N ILE A 56 -3.71 -1.33 1.00
CA ILE A 56 -2.54 -1.71 1.81
C ILE A 56 -2.26 -0.65 2.88
N PRO A 57 -1.77 -1.03 4.08
CA PRO A 57 -1.57 -0.09 5.18
C PRO A 57 -0.73 1.15 4.80
N PRO A 58 0.40 1.03 4.08
CA PRO A 58 1.17 2.21 3.67
C PRO A 58 0.40 3.20 2.79
N ALA A 59 -0.49 2.71 1.91
CA ALA A 59 -1.30 3.57 1.06
C ALA A 59 -2.34 4.34 1.87
N LEU A 60 -2.98 3.68 2.84
CA LEU A 60 -3.95 4.30 3.74
C LEU A 60 -3.30 5.36 4.63
N GLU A 61 -2.11 5.08 5.17
CA GLU A 61 -1.35 6.03 5.98
C GLU A 61 -0.87 7.23 5.15
N ALA A 62 -0.36 6.98 3.93
CA ALA A 62 0.06 8.05 3.03
C ALA A 62 -1.10 9.00 2.68
N ARG A 63 -2.29 8.47 2.39
CA ARG A 63 -3.48 9.31 2.12
C ARG A 63 -3.89 10.16 3.31
N LYS A 64 -3.73 9.66 4.54
CA LYS A 64 -3.97 10.47 5.76
C LYS A 64 -3.00 11.63 5.84
N LEU A 65 -1.69 11.37 5.64
CA LEU A 65 -0.67 12.41 5.63
C LEU A 65 -0.91 13.45 4.54
N ILE A 66 -1.30 13.02 3.33
CA ILE A 66 -1.70 13.92 2.24
C ILE A 66 -2.90 14.79 2.66
N GLY A 67 -3.93 14.20 3.28
CA GLY A 67 -5.08 14.95 3.80
C GLY A 67 -4.75 15.93 4.93
N GLU A 68 -3.64 15.70 5.64
CA GLU A 68 -3.08 16.59 6.67
C GLU A 68 -2.08 17.61 6.09
N ASN A 69 -1.92 17.67 4.77
CA ASN A 69 -0.93 18.47 4.05
C ASN A 69 0.55 18.14 4.36
N ASP A 70 0.83 16.95 4.90
CA ASP A 70 2.19 16.45 5.10
C ASP A 70 2.66 15.60 3.89
N LEU A 71 2.92 16.28 2.77
CA LEU A 71 3.41 15.65 1.54
C LEU A 71 4.80 15.03 1.71
N ILE A 72 5.67 15.69 2.50
CA ILE A 72 7.03 15.22 2.76
C ILE A 72 7.01 13.91 3.56
N GLY A 73 6.17 13.84 4.60
CA GLY A 73 5.93 12.63 5.37
C GLY A 73 5.37 11.51 4.49
N ALA A 74 4.38 11.82 3.65
CA ALA A 74 3.79 10.86 2.72
C ALA A 74 4.83 10.26 1.75
N ALA A 75 5.69 11.08 1.14
CA ALA A 75 6.76 10.62 0.24
C ALA A 75 7.81 9.75 0.95
N LYS A 76 8.19 10.11 2.17
CA LYS A 76 9.14 9.33 2.97
C LYS A 76 8.56 7.97 3.35
N LEU A 77 7.32 7.95 3.83
CA LEU A 77 6.61 6.74 4.23
C LEU A 77 6.44 5.78 3.06
N THR A 78 5.88 6.26 1.95
CA THR A 78 5.61 5.45 0.74
C THR A 78 6.89 4.88 0.14
N PHE A 79 7.96 5.67 0.02
CA PHE A 79 9.24 5.16 -0.48
C PHE A 79 9.82 4.07 0.42
N GLN A 80 9.85 4.28 1.74
CA GLN A 80 10.39 3.30 2.68
C GLN A 80 9.58 2.00 2.65
N ALA A 81 8.25 2.10 2.60
CA ALA A 81 7.37 0.95 2.48
C ALA A 81 7.61 0.19 1.17
N ALA A 82 7.61 0.88 0.03
CA ALA A 82 7.84 0.27 -1.28
C ALA A 82 9.21 -0.40 -1.38
N LYS A 83 10.28 0.24 -0.88
CA LYS A 83 11.64 -0.34 -0.83
C LYS A 83 11.67 -1.63 -0.02
N LYS A 84 10.99 -1.64 1.13
CA LYS A 84 10.90 -2.80 2.02
C LYS A 84 10.11 -3.94 1.37
N ASP A 85 8.98 -3.63 0.75
CA ASP A 85 8.15 -4.60 0.06
C ASP A 85 8.85 -5.22 -1.15
N TYR A 86 9.49 -4.38 -1.96
CA TYR A 86 10.34 -4.83 -3.06
C TYR A 86 11.35 -5.86 -2.58
N SER A 87 12.05 -5.55 -1.49
CA SER A 87 13.10 -6.42 -0.97
C SER A 87 12.55 -7.72 -0.40
N ARG A 88 11.38 -7.68 0.26
CA ARG A 88 10.67 -8.87 0.73
C ARG A 88 10.19 -9.75 -0.42
N TYR A 89 9.66 -9.14 -1.48
CA TYR A 89 9.09 -9.85 -2.62
C TYR A 89 10.15 -10.55 -3.47
N PHE A 90 11.22 -9.83 -3.84
CA PHE A 90 12.28 -10.33 -4.71
C PHE A 90 13.48 -10.92 -3.96
N GLY A 91 13.43 -10.96 -2.62
CA GLY A 91 14.52 -11.48 -1.79
C GLY A 91 15.80 -10.62 -1.82
N ALA A 92 15.67 -9.32 -2.12
CA ALA A 92 16.81 -8.41 -2.12
C ALA A 92 17.33 -8.21 -0.69
N ARG A 93 18.66 -8.11 -0.54
CA ARG A 93 19.28 -7.87 0.76
C ARG A 93 19.17 -6.39 1.11
N LEU A 94 18.34 -6.08 2.10
CA LEU A 94 18.33 -4.78 2.77
C LEU A 94 19.39 -4.77 3.87
N SER A 95 20.36 -3.87 3.76
CA SER A 95 21.17 -3.45 4.91
C SER A 95 20.55 -2.20 5.52
N ASP A 96 20.27 -2.24 6.82
CA ASP A 96 19.68 -1.10 7.56
C ASP A 96 20.60 0.13 7.60
N SER A 97 21.90 -0.08 7.36
CA SER A 97 22.92 0.99 7.29
C SER A 97 23.11 1.57 5.89
N GLU A 98 22.47 0.99 4.88
CA GLU A 98 22.76 1.29 3.48
C GLU A 98 21.86 2.41 2.93
N GLY A 99 22.50 3.44 2.39
CA GLY A 99 21.81 4.56 1.73
C GLY A 99 21.01 4.10 0.51
N SER A 100 19.94 4.84 0.16
CA SER A 100 19.04 4.47 -0.96
C SER A 100 19.78 4.26 -2.29
N ARG A 101 20.79 5.08 -2.61
CA ARG A 101 21.59 4.92 -3.85
C ARG A 101 22.37 3.61 -3.88
N HIS A 102 23.00 3.26 -2.75
CA HIS A 102 23.76 2.02 -2.64
C HIS A 102 22.83 0.81 -2.85
N PHE A 103 21.62 0.86 -2.29
CA PHE A 103 20.61 -0.17 -2.50
C PHE A 103 20.31 -0.37 -3.99
N PHE A 104 20.07 0.69 -4.76
CA PHE A 104 19.82 0.57 -6.20
C PHE A 104 21.03 0.02 -6.96
N ILE A 105 22.24 0.47 -6.63
CA ILE A 105 23.47 0.01 -7.28
C ILE A 105 23.72 -1.48 -7.00
N ASN A 106 23.55 -1.91 -5.76
CA ASN A 106 23.72 -3.30 -5.36
C ASN A 106 22.67 -4.20 -6.02
N GLU A 107 21.44 -3.71 -6.12
CA GLU A 107 20.36 -4.45 -6.75
C GLU A 107 20.56 -4.58 -8.26
N LEU A 108 20.99 -3.51 -8.94
CA LEU A 108 21.41 -3.55 -10.35
C LEU A 108 22.60 -4.49 -10.56
N SER A 109 23.58 -4.45 -9.66
CA SER A 109 24.73 -5.35 -9.71
C SER A 109 24.32 -6.82 -9.56
N SER A 110 23.31 -7.11 -8.73
CA SER A 110 22.75 -8.46 -8.59
C SER A 110 22.05 -8.98 -9.86
N MET A 111 21.65 -8.07 -10.75
CA MET A 111 21.11 -8.35 -12.07
C MET A 111 22.19 -8.31 -13.18
N ASN A 112 23.48 -8.33 -12.81
CA ASN A 112 24.63 -8.21 -13.70
C ASN A 112 24.71 -6.88 -14.48
N ILE A 113 24.06 -5.83 -13.98
CA ILE A 113 24.12 -4.50 -14.58
C ILE A 113 25.18 -3.69 -13.85
N LYS A 114 26.15 -3.17 -14.61
CA LYS A 114 27.23 -2.36 -14.04
C LYS A 114 26.80 -0.90 -14.01
N VAL A 115 26.75 -0.33 -12.81
CA VAL A 115 26.57 1.11 -12.64
C VAL A 115 27.95 1.76 -12.56
N PRO A 116 28.22 2.84 -13.32
CA PRO A 116 29.45 3.62 -13.17
C PRO A 116 29.62 4.14 -11.73
N GLU A 117 30.86 4.35 -11.28
CA GLU A 117 31.14 4.85 -9.92
C GLU A 117 30.44 6.19 -9.61
N ASN A 118 30.22 7.01 -10.65
CA ASN A 118 29.47 8.26 -10.52
C ASN A 118 28.04 8.05 -9.98
N GLY A 119 27.46 6.86 -10.16
CA GLY A 119 26.14 6.50 -9.63
C GLY A 119 26.03 6.57 -8.11
N TYR A 120 27.15 6.45 -7.37
CA TYR A 120 27.12 6.60 -5.91
C TYR A 120 26.84 8.04 -5.47
N VAL A 121 27.10 9.02 -6.34
CA VAL A 121 26.93 10.45 -6.09
C VAL A 121 25.72 11.01 -6.83
N ASP A 122 25.51 10.56 -8.07
CA ASP A 122 24.44 11.01 -8.96
C ASP A 122 23.41 9.91 -9.23
N SER A 123 22.15 10.17 -8.85
CA SER A 123 21.06 9.22 -9.04
C SER A 123 20.53 9.16 -10.47
N PHE A 124 20.81 10.17 -11.33
CA PHE A 124 20.48 10.09 -12.75
C PHE A 124 21.34 9.06 -13.47
N THR A 125 22.63 8.99 -13.16
CA THR A 125 23.54 7.93 -13.67
C THR A 125 23.01 6.51 -13.38
N ILE A 126 22.36 6.29 -12.22
CA ILE A 126 21.74 5.00 -11.90
C ILE A 126 20.56 4.69 -12.84
N MET A 127 19.79 5.72 -13.21
CA MET A 127 18.64 5.58 -14.10
C MET A 127 19.04 5.36 -15.56
N GLU A 128 20.14 5.95 -16.00
CA GLU A 128 20.70 5.67 -17.35
C GLU A 128 21.15 4.21 -17.48
N ALA A 129 21.77 3.64 -16.43
CA ALA A 129 22.16 2.24 -16.41
C ALA A 129 20.97 1.26 -16.55
N PHE A 130 19.74 1.72 -16.31
CA PHE A 130 18.54 0.93 -16.52
C PHE A 130 18.10 0.78 -17.98
N ASP A 131 18.50 1.70 -18.85
CA ASP A 131 18.09 1.63 -20.26
C ASP A 131 18.85 0.54 -21.03
N ASP A 132 19.98 0.07 -20.49
CA ASP A 132 20.77 -1.05 -21.03
C ASP A 132 20.26 -2.43 -20.58
N VAL A 133 19.16 -2.49 -19.83
CA VAL A 133 18.68 -3.73 -19.21
C VAL A 133 17.88 -4.56 -20.21
N VAL A 134 18.53 -5.57 -20.78
CA VAL A 134 17.90 -6.62 -21.58
C VAL A 134 17.73 -7.87 -20.72
N THR A 135 16.54 -8.06 -20.13
CA THR A 135 16.20 -9.29 -19.39
C THR A 135 15.32 -10.19 -20.26
N THR A 136 15.69 -11.46 -20.40
CA THR A 136 14.93 -12.45 -21.20
C THR A 136 13.91 -13.23 -20.37
N GLU A 137 14.13 -13.37 -19.07
CA GLU A 137 13.26 -14.10 -18.13
C GLU A 137 12.19 -13.19 -17.49
N ASP A 138 10.97 -13.71 -17.33
CA ASP A 138 9.83 -12.90 -16.88
C ASP A 138 9.92 -12.45 -15.42
N ASP A 139 10.41 -13.29 -14.50
CA ASP A 139 10.64 -12.88 -13.10
C ASP A 139 11.73 -11.80 -12.99
N SER A 140 12.79 -11.95 -13.78
CA SER A 140 13.88 -10.97 -13.88
C SER A 140 13.41 -9.65 -14.51
N LYS A 141 12.45 -9.69 -15.45
CA LYS A 141 11.79 -8.49 -16.01
C LYS A 141 10.93 -7.79 -14.96
N ASN A 142 10.11 -8.51 -14.21
CA ASN A 142 9.26 -7.93 -13.17
C ASN A 142 10.10 -7.25 -12.09
N ARG A 143 11.17 -7.91 -11.65
CA ARG A 143 12.15 -7.35 -10.69
C ARG A 143 12.77 -6.05 -11.22
N ALA A 144 13.28 -6.07 -12.45
CA ALA A 144 13.88 -4.89 -13.07
C ALA A 144 12.87 -3.73 -13.24
N GLN A 145 11.64 -4.01 -13.68
CA GLN A 145 10.61 -2.98 -13.86
C GLN A 145 10.14 -2.39 -12.54
N ALA A 146 9.94 -3.23 -11.51
CA ALA A 146 9.61 -2.76 -10.17
C ALA A 146 10.72 -1.85 -9.62
N LEU A 147 11.99 -2.23 -9.80
CA LEU A 147 13.12 -1.42 -9.35
C LEU A 147 13.24 -0.10 -10.13
N ARG A 148 12.99 -0.11 -11.44
CA ARG A 148 12.95 1.11 -12.26
C ARG A 148 11.88 2.07 -11.79
N LYS A 149 10.67 1.56 -11.49
CA LYS A 149 9.57 2.36 -10.93
C LYS A 149 9.91 2.90 -9.55
N LEU A 150 10.54 2.09 -8.70
CA LEU A 150 11.01 2.52 -7.39
C LEU A 150 12.12 3.59 -7.47
N LEU A 151 13.05 3.48 -8.41
CA LEU A 151 14.09 4.49 -8.64
C LEU A 151 13.50 5.80 -9.17
N THR A 152 12.56 5.71 -10.11
CA THR A 152 11.83 6.88 -10.61
C THR A 152 11.07 7.58 -9.47
N PHE A 153 10.41 6.79 -8.61
CA PHE A 153 9.74 7.31 -7.42
C PHE A 153 10.72 7.98 -6.45
N TYR A 154 11.89 7.37 -6.24
CA TYR A 154 12.96 7.91 -5.42
C TYR A 154 13.40 9.30 -5.88
N LEU A 155 13.71 9.43 -7.18
CA LEU A 155 14.16 10.66 -7.80
C LEU A 155 13.09 11.77 -7.77
N ASN A 156 11.84 11.42 -8.05
CA ASN A 156 10.78 12.41 -8.23
C ASN A 156 10.15 12.89 -6.91
N PHE A 157 10.08 12.03 -5.89
CA PHE A 157 9.37 12.35 -4.65
C PHE A 157 10.27 12.29 -3.42
N TYR A 158 10.95 11.17 -3.21
CA TYR A 158 11.68 10.94 -1.95
C TYR A 158 12.92 11.82 -1.81
N GLU A 159 13.75 11.89 -2.84
CA GLU A 159 14.99 12.66 -2.83
C GLU A 159 14.71 14.16 -2.65
N PRO A 160 13.79 14.80 -3.41
CA PRO A 160 13.34 16.15 -3.13
C PRO A 160 12.82 16.32 -1.70
N ALA A 161 11.92 15.43 -1.23
CA ALA A 161 11.36 15.50 0.12
C ALA A 161 12.40 15.33 1.24
N ARG A 162 13.58 14.78 0.93
CA ARG A 162 14.69 14.62 1.88
C ARG A 162 15.57 15.87 1.96
N PHE A 163 15.78 16.58 0.85
CA PHE A 163 16.80 17.62 0.76
C PHE A 163 16.26 19.04 0.57
N ALA A 164 15.05 19.21 0.06
CA ALA A 164 14.45 20.52 -0.14
C ALA A 164 13.58 20.93 1.07
N GLN A 165 13.67 22.20 1.45
CA GLN A 165 12.91 22.77 2.56
C GLN A 165 11.44 22.98 2.22
N GLU A 166 11.13 23.25 0.95
CA GLU A 166 9.77 23.41 0.45
C GLU A 166 9.66 22.61 -0.86
N VAL A 167 8.97 21.48 -0.81
CA VAL A 167 8.63 20.69 -1.99
C VAL A 167 7.12 20.62 -2.07
N SER A 168 6.57 21.08 -3.20
CA SER A 168 5.17 20.81 -3.54
C SER A 168 5.13 19.88 -4.75
N PHE A 169 4.55 18.71 -4.56
CA PHE A 169 4.10 17.84 -5.64
C PHE A 169 2.65 17.48 -5.41
N ASP A 170 1.99 16.96 -6.43
CA ASP A 170 0.62 16.49 -6.32
C ASP A 170 0.56 15.18 -5.52
N GLY A 171 -0.29 15.14 -4.49
CA GLY A 171 -0.51 13.95 -3.68
C GLY A 171 -1.15 12.81 -4.46
N ASP A 172 -1.99 13.13 -5.45
CA ASP A 172 -2.59 12.11 -6.31
C ASP A 172 -1.56 11.49 -7.25
N ASP A 173 -0.67 12.31 -7.85
CA ASP A 173 0.45 11.80 -8.65
C ASP A 173 1.38 10.92 -7.79
N LEU A 174 1.71 11.33 -6.56
CA LEU A 174 2.48 10.50 -5.64
C LEU A 174 1.84 9.12 -5.44
N MET A 175 0.53 9.08 -5.15
CA MET A 175 -0.17 7.81 -4.92
C MET A 175 -0.29 6.96 -6.19
N ASN A 176 -0.45 7.59 -7.36
CA ASN A 176 -0.45 6.90 -8.64
C ASN A 176 0.90 6.24 -8.92
N ARG A 177 2.00 7.00 -8.75
CA ARG A 177 3.36 6.50 -8.95
C ARG A 177 3.76 5.44 -7.94
N PHE A 178 3.31 5.59 -6.69
CA PHE A 178 3.46 4.55 -5.67
C PHE A 178 2.76 3.25 -6.10
N SER A 179 1.53 3.36 -6.60
CA SER A 179 0.75 2.19 -7.05
C SER A 179 1.39 1.48 -8.25
N GLU A 180 2.00 2.22 -9.18
CA GLU A 180 2.69 1.65 -10.34
C GLU A 180 3.84 0.69 -9.97
N ILE A 181 4.47 0.88 -8.80
CA ILE A 181 5.54 -0.02 -8.32
C ILE A 181 4.97 -1.44 -8.09
N TYR A 182 3.74 -1.52 -7.61
CA TYR A 182 3.07 -2.79 -7.29
C TYR A 182 2.47 -3.50 -8.51
N ASN A 183 2.50 -2.91 -9.70
CA ASN A 183 2.07 -3.61 -10.93
C ASN A 183 2.91 -4.87 -11.24
N TYR A 184 4.07 -4.98 -10.62
CA TYR A 184 5.04 -6.06 -10.81
C TYR A 184 5.21 -6.93 -9.56
N MET A 185 4.38 -6.73 -8.53
CA MET A 185 4.41 -7.47 -7.28
C MET A 185 3.01 -7.94 -6.91
N ASP A 186 2.92 -9.15 -6.35
CA ASP A 186 1.64 -9.68 -5.87
C ASP A 186 1.35 -9.15 -4.46
N ILE A 187 0.46 -8.16 -4.38
CA ILE A 187 0.06 -7.55 -3.10
C ILE A 187 -0.66 -8.52 -2.16
N MET A 188 -1.31 -9.57 -2.69
CA MET A 188 -1.96 -10.57 -1.86
C MET A 188 -0.90 -11.35 -1.09
N LYS A 189 0.16 -11.78 -1.76
CA LYS A 189 1.31 -12.44 -1.09
C LYS A 189 2.00 -11.55 -0.06
N LEU A 190 2.01 -10.24 -0.27
CA LEU A 190 2.70 -9.29 0.61
C LEU A 190 1.89 -8.90 1.85
N TYR A 191 0.58 -8.73 1.71
CA TYR A 191 -0.27 -8.09 2.72
C TYR A 191 -1.49 -8.90 3.14
N PHE A 192 -1.89 -9.92 2.37
CA PHE A 192 -3.14 -10.65 2.58
C PHE A 192 -2.87 -12.16 2.48
N SER A 193 -2.20 -12.70 3.49
CA SER A 193 -2.00 -14.15 3.64
C SER A 193 -3.33 -14.89 3.81
N ASP A 194 -3.39 -16.16 3.39
CA ASP A 194 -4.61 -17.00 3.34
C ASP A 194 -5.45 -17.06 4.63
N SER A 195 -4.87 -16.70 5.78
CA SER A 195 -5.58 -16.57 7.05
C SER A 195 -6.60 -15.41 7.07
N ASP A 196 -6.38 -14.36 6.30
CA ASP A 196 -7.26 -13.18 6.23
C ASP A 196 -8.39 -13.33 5.19
N VAL A 197 -8.34 -14.41 4.39
CA VAL A 197 -9.28 -14.70 3.28
C VAL A 197 -10.33 -15.76 3.68
N ARG A 198 -10.34 -16.22 4.94
CA ARG A 198 -11.34 -17.20 5.39
C ARG A 198 -12.69 -16.54 5.65
N VAL A 199 -13.55 -16.65 4.64
CA VAL A 199 -15.02 -16.51 4.72
C VAL A 199 -15.61 -17.71 5.46
#